data_AF-A0A6G1RJG4-F1
#
_entry.id   AF-A0A6G1RJG4-F1
#
_cell.length_a   1.000
_cell.length_b   1.000
_cell.length_c   1.000
_cell.angle_alpha   90.00
_cell.angle_beta   90.00
_cell.angle_gamma   90.00
#
_symmetry.space_group_name_H-M   'P 1'
#
loop_
_entity.id
_entity.type
_entity.pdbx_description
1 polymer ?
#
loop_
_entity_poly.entity_id
_entity_poly.type
_entity_poly.pdbx_seq_one_letter_code
_entity_poly.pdbx_strand_id
1 'polypeptide(L)'
;SHYYSYVELPLLCQSKANTYSLLQAAYVTQPGEGLAQGQLDTKGEVLFAAFSAWQASSGKLSEESALCVYAMEEVDRLTNWTRDVCYMRDGKSEEGAEVAYIEYDVSSNCVQLPADTLYAYPCGSDHTPSPMASRVPLEAAPLLEKTDARLTAVAVNVEDGHTIAFLGDSKGR
;
A
#
# COMPACT_ATOMS: atom_id res chain seq x y z
N SER A 1 1.49 -15.19 -21.22
CA SER A 1 0.62 -14.44 -20.30
C SER A 1 1.11 -13.02 -20.25
N HIS A 2 0.22 -12.04 -20.45
CA HIS A 2 0.59 -10.63 -20.44
C HIS A 2 0.11 -9.98 -19.14
N TYR A 3 0.91 -9.07 -18.57
CA TYR A 3 0.71 -8.47 -17.25
C TYR A 3 0.20 -7.02 -17.35
N TYR A 4 -0.77 -6.75 -18.22
CA TYR A 4 -1.23 -5.38 -18.53
C TYR A 4 -1.97 -4.69 -17.37
N SER A 5 -2.44 -5.44 -16.39
CA SER A 5 -3.12 -4.92 -15.20
C SER A 5 -2.14 -4.52 -14.08
N TYR A 6 -0.83 -4.53 -14.33
CA TYR A 6 0.17 -4.34 -13.29
C TYR A 6 0.25 -2.88 -12.83
N VAL A 7 0.09 -2.68 -11.52
CA VAL A 7 0.19 -1.38 -10.85
C VAL A 7 0.96 -1.53 -9.54
N GLU A 8 1.89 -0.62 -9.26
CA GLU A 8 2.60 -0.52 -7.99
C GLU A 8 2.16 0.71 -7.19
N LEU A 9 1.94 0.50 -5.89
CA LEU A 9 1.61 1.54 -4.93
C LEU A 9 2.62 1.51 -3.76
N PRO A 10 3.21 2.64 -3.39
CA PRO A 10 3.98 2.72 -2.15
C PRO A 10 3.03 2.64 -0.95
N LEU A 11 3.33 1.77 0.01
CA LEU A 11 2.70 1.79 1.33
C LEU A 11 3.60 2.54 2.31
N LEU A 12 3.04 3.49 3.05
CA LEU A 12 3.77 4.29 4.02
C LEU A 12 3.12 4.18 5.40
N CYS A 13 3.90 3.76 6.39
CA CYS A 13 3.46 3.72 7.78
C CYS A 13 4.18 4.85 8.53
N GLN A 14 3.47 5.87 8.99
CA GLN A 14 4.10 7.05 9.61
C GLN A 14 3.35 7.60 10.81
N SER A 15 4.10 7.95 11.85
CA SER A 15 3.63 8.76 12.98
C SER A 15 4.09 10.20 12.81
N LYS A 16 3.78 11.07 13.78
CA LYS A 16 4.26 12.46 13.77
C LYS A 16 5.79 12.57 13.90
N ALA A 17 6.43 11.54 14.43
CA ALA A 17 7.85 11.54 14.75
C ALA A 17 8.66 10.62 13.83
N ASN A 18 8.08 9.51 13.38
CA ASN A 18 8.82 8.43 12.71
C ASN A 18 8.15 7.99 11.42
N THR A 19 8.98 7.57 10.46
CA THR A 19 8.55 6.95 9.21
C THR A 19 9.07 5.52 9.14
N TYR A 20 8.16 4.57 8.93
CA TYR A 20 8.42 3.15 8.79
C TYR A 20 8.06 2.73 7.35
N SER A 21 9.07 2.47 6.52
CA SER A 21 8.88 2.26 5.08
C SER A 21 9.40 0.91 4.58
N LEU A 22 9.95 0.07 5.47
CA LEU A 22 10.49 -1.24 5.09
C LEU A 22 9.60 -2.38 5.59
N LEU A 23 8.81 -2.94 4.70
CA LEU A 23 7.91 -4.06 5.00
C LEU A 23 8.70 -5.28 5.49
N GLN A 24 8.26 -5.87 6.59
CA GLN A 24 8.85 -7.05 7.23
C GLN A 24 7.93 -8.26 7.14
N ALA A 25 6.64 -8.06 7.38
CA ALA A 25 5.63 -9.10 7.34
C ALA A 25 4.26 -8.50 7.05
N ALA A 26 3.37 -9.30 6.49
CA ALA A 26 2.02 -8.91 6.12
C ALA A 26 1.03 -10.03 6.37
N TYR A 27 -0.22 -9.68 6.70
CA TYR A 27 -1.33 -10.62 6.86
C TYR A 27 -2.64 -9.94 6.44
N VAL A 28 -3.41 -10.59 5.57
CA VAL A 28 -4.73 -10.10 5.12
C VAL A 28 -5.81 -10.90 5.81
N THR A 29 -6.81 -10.20 6.37
CA THR A 29 -8.00 -10.84 6.94
C THR A 29 -9.15 -9.83 7.08
N GLN A 30 -10.34 -10.31 7.40
CA GLN A 30 -11.42 -9.45 7.87
C GLN A 30 -11.16 -9.05 9.34
N PRO A 31 -11.18 -7.75 9.69
CA PRO A 31 -11.02 -7.31 11.06
C PRO A 31 -12.32 -7.52 11.85
N GLY A 32 -12.21 -7.56 13.18
CA GLY A 32 -13.37 -7.52 14.08
C GLY A 32 -14.06 -6.16 14.06
N GLU A 33 -15.33 -6.12 14.44
CA GLU A 33 -16.21 -4.95 14.34
C GLU A 33 -15.61 -3.68 14.99
N GLY A 34 -14.92 -3.82 16.11
CA GLY A 34 -14.31 -2.69 16.82
C GLY A 34 -13.23 -1.98 16.00
N LEU A 35 -12.40 -2.72 15.26
CA LEU A 35 -11.39 -2.13 14.38
C LEU A 35 -12.02 -1.64 13.07
N ALA A 36 -12.97 -2.43 12.53
CA ALA A 36 -13.68 -2.15 11.28
C ALA A 36 -14.44 -0.82 11.32
N GLN A 37 -15.26 -0.59 12.36
CA GLN A 37 -16.12 0.60 12.49
C GLN A 37 -15.43 1.75 13.24
N GLY A 38 -14.32 1.47 13.92
CA GLY A 38 -13.56 2.45 14.69
C GLY A 38 -12.57 3.21 13.82
N GLN A 39 -11.36 2.66 13.71
CA GLN A 39 -10.22 3.38 13.13
C GLN A 39 -10.18 3.32 11.59
N LEU A 40 -10.82 2.33 10.97
CA LEU A 40 -10.72 2.09 9.53
C LEU A 40 -11.97 2.46 8.73
N ASP A 41 -13.15 2.47 9.37
CA ASP A 41 -14.47 2.64 8.72
C ASP A 41 -14.62 1.78 7.44
N THR A 42 -14.33 0.48 7.55
CA THR A 42 -14.35 -0.46 6.42
C THR A 42 -15.22 -1.68 6.69
N LYS A 43 -15.79 -2.26 5.63
CA LYS A 43 -16.55 -3.51 5.64
C LYS A 43 -15.80 -4.67 4.98
N GLY A 44 -14.61 -4.40 4.44
CA GLY A 44 -13.82 -5.34 3.67
C GLY A 44 -12.67 -5.97 4.45
N GLU A 45 -11.82 -6.69 3.72
CA GLU A 45 -10.56 -7.16 4.24
C GLU A 45 -9.59 -6.00 4.47
N VAL A 46 -8.65 -6.22 5.40
CA VAL A 46 -7.60 -5.26 5.72
C VAL A 46 -6.25 -5.97 5.71
N LEU A 47 -5.22 -5.24 5.29
CA LEU A 47 -3.84 -5.65 5.30
C LEU A 47 -3.17 -5.15 6.57
N PHE A 48 -2.82 -6.08 7.46
CA PHE A 48 -1.89 -5.82 8.56
C PHE A 48 -0.47 -5.91 8.02
N ALA A 49 0.34 -4.87 8.23
CA ALA A 49 1.68 -4.80 7.72
C ALA A 49 2.65 -4.30 8.81
N ALA A 50 3.66 -5.12 9.11
CA ALA A 50 4.74 -4.77 10.00
C ALA A 50 5.87 -4.11 9.20
N PHE A 51 6.27 -2.91 9.60
CA PHE A 51 7.35 -2.15 8.96
C PHE A 51 8.48 -1.89 9.94
N SER A 52 9.69 -1.72 9.42
CA SER A 52 10.83 -1.17 10.16
C SER A 52 11.14 0.25 9.70
N ALA A 53 11.70 1.05 10.60
CA ALA A 53 12.29 2.32 10.25
C ALA A 53 13.59 2.08 9.47
N TRP A 54 13.85 2.92 8.47
CA TRP A 54 15.14 2.90 7.78
C TRP A 54 16.16 3.77 8.51
N GLN A 55 17.26 3.17 8.94
CA GLN A 55 18.35 3.93 9.56
C GLN A 55 19.39 4.31 8.51
N ALA A 56 19.15 5.41 7.80
CA ALA A 56 20.01 5.89 6.70
C ALA A 56 21.47 6.08 7.13
N SER A 57 21.72 6.44 8.39
CA SER A 57 23.07 6.66 8.93
C SER A 57 23.90 5.38 9.06
N SER A 58 23.26 4.23 9.24
CA SER A 58 23.94 2.93 9.41
C SER A 58 23.81 2.03 8.18
N GLY A 59 22.93 2.36 7.24
CA GLY A 59 22.57 1.51 6.12
C GLY A 59 21.97 0.18 6.56
N LYS A 60 21.46 0.12 7.81
CA LYS A 60 20.91 -1.08 8.43
C LYS A 60 19.43 -0.89 8.72
N LEU A 61 18.76 -2.03 8.80
CA LEU A 61 17.40 -2.14 9.28
C LEU A 61 17.36 -1.75 10.77
N SER A 62 16.46 -0.83 11.14
CA SER A 62 16.29 -0.43 12.54
C SER A 62 15.68 -1.56 13.37
N GLU A 63 15.93 -1.53 14.68
CA GLU A 63 15.11 -2.28 15.65
C GLU A 63 13.79 -1.56 15.96
N GLU A 64 13.67 -0.29 15.59
CA GLU A 64 12.40 0.42 15.63
C GLU A 64 11.49 -0.06 14.49
N SER A 65 10.28 -0.46 14.86
CA SER A 65 9.28 -1.02 13.95
C SER A 65 7.87 -0.58 14.33
N ALA A 66 6.93 -0.75 13.41
CA ALA A 66 5.54 -0.42 13.63
C ALA A 66 4.61 -1.42 12.94
N LEU A 67 3.40 -1.57 13.46
CA LEU A 67 2.30 -2.26 12.81
C LEU A 67 1.32 -1.21 12.27
N CYS A 68 1.10 -1.22 10.96
CA CYS A 68 0.07 -0.41 10.30
C CYS A 68 -1.01 -1.32 9.69
N VAL A 69 -2.18 -0.76 9.45
CA VAL A 69 -3.31 -1.45 8.82
C VAL A 69 -3.85 -0.61 7.68
N TYR A 70 -4.06 -1.25 6.53
CA TYR A 70 -4.61 -0.63 5.33
C TYR A 70 -5.91 -1.33 4.95
N ALA A 71 -6.98 -0.56 4.72
CA ALA A 71 -8.18 -1.12 4.13
C ALA A 71 -7.90 -1.55 2.69
N MET A 72 -8.24 -2.78 2.30
CA MET A 72 -8.00 -3.26 0.94
C MET A 72 -8.81 -2.48 -0.10
N GLU A 73 -9.95 -1.92 0.30
CA GLU A 73 -10.73 -1.00 -0.53
C GLU A 73 -9.95 0.26 -0.90
N GLU A 74 -9.17 0.83 0.02
CA GLU A 74 -8.32 2.00 -0.27
C GLU A 74 -7.12 1.63 -1.15
N VAL A 75 -6.56 0.42 -1.00
CA VAL A 75 -5.53 -0.10 -1.90
C VAL A 75 -6.08 -0.23 -3.33
N ASP A 76 -7.27 -0.80 -3.49
CA ASP A 76 -7.92 -0.95 -4.80
C ASP A 76 -8.31 0.41 -5.39
N ARG A 77 -8.83 1.32 -4.55
CA ARG A 77 -9.17 2.69 -4.96
C ARG A 77 -7.95 3.43 -5.50
N LEU A 78 -6.82 3.39 -4.78
CA LEU A 78 -5.60 4.04 -5.23
C LEU A 78 -5.01 3.35 -6.47
N THR A 79 -5.12 2.02 -6.58
CA THR A 79 -4.67 1.26 -7.76
C THR A 79 -5.42 1.70 -9.01
N ASN A 80 -6.74 1.74 -8.93
CA ASN A 80 -7.61 2.18 -10.02
C ASN A 80 -7.37 3.66 -10.34
N TRP A 81 -7.22 4.51 -9.33
CA TRP A 81 -6.93 5.92 -9.54
C TRP A 81 -5.59 6.15 -10.28
N THR A 82 -4.53 5.42 -9.91
CA THR A 82 -3.24 5.48 -10.60
C THR A 82 -3.36 5.07 -12.07
N ARG A 83 -4.10 3.99 -12.37
CA ARG A 83 -4.42 3.60 -13.76
C ARG A 83 -5.17 4.71 -14.48
N ASP A 84 -6.25 5.21 -13.89
CA ASP A 84 -7.14 6.18 -14.52
C ASP A 84 -6.40 7.48 -14.84
N VAL A 85 -5.58 7.97 -13.92
CA VAL A 85 -4.75 9.17 -14.16
C VAL A 85 -3.68 8.90 -15.23
N CYS A 86 -3.08 7.71 -15.26
CA CYS A 86 -2.12 7.35 -16.30
C CYS A 86 -2.76 7.26 -17.69
N TYR A 87 -3.99 6.74 -17.80
CA TYR A 87 -4.70 6.57 -19.08
C TYR A 87 -5.40 7.84 -19.56
N MET A 88 -5.74 8.76 -18.67
CA MET A 88 -6.62 9.88 -19.01
C MET A 88 -5.95 11.24 -18.90
N ARG A 89 -4.80 11.35 -18.22
CA ARG A 89 -4.25 12.63 -17.78
C ARG A 89 -2.72 12.70 -17.85
N ASP A 90 -2.11 11.89 -18.70
CA ASP A 90 -0.64 11.81 -18.85
C ASP A 90 0.09 11.58 -17.50
N GLY A 91 -0.56 10.88 -16.57
CA GLY A 91 0.00 10.62 -15.24
C GLY A 91 -0.04 11.81 -14.26
N LYS A 92 -0.76 12.89 -14.58
CA LYS A 92 -0.78 14.13 -13.80
C LYS A 92 -2.08 14.40 -13.05
N SER A 93 -1.95 14.96 -11.85
CA SER A 93 -3.07 15.45 -11.04
C SER A 93 -3.75 16.68 -11.67
N GLU A 94 -4.83 17.18 -11.05
CA GLU A 94 -5.49 18.43 -11.46
C GLU A 94 -4.59 19.65 -11.36
N GLU A 95 -3.64 19.61 -10.46
CA GLU A 95 -2.66 20.67 -10.23
C GLU A 95 -1.43 20.53 -11.14
N GLY A 96 -1.39 19.49 -11.99
CA GLY A 96 -0.32 19.26 -12.96
C GLY A 96 0.90 18.51 -12.41
N ALA A 97 0.89 18.09 -11.14
CA ALA A 97 1.95 17.27 -10.56
C ALA A 97 1.90 15.83 -11.11
N GLU A 98 3.06 15.25 -11.42
CA GLU A 98 3.16 13.83 -11.82
C GLU A 98 2.87 12.92 -10.62
N VAL A 99 1.81 12.14 -10.71
CA VAL A 99 1.31 11.25 -9.64
C VAL A 99 1.25 9.78 -10.06
N ALA A 100 1.29 9.50 -11.37
CA ALA A 100 1.40 8.16 -11.93
C ALA A 100 2.43 8.17 -13.07
N TYR A 101 3.19 7.09 -13.20
CA TYR A 101 4.22 6.96 -14.24
C TYR A 101 4.36 5.50 -14.68
N ILE A 102 5.14 5.28 -15.74
CA ILE A 102 5.50 3.94 -16.20
C ILE A 102 6.82 3.53 -15.58
N GLU A 103 6.81 2.39 -14.89
CA GLU A 103 7.97 1.84 -14.19
C GLU A 103 8.78 0.92 -15.11
N TYR A 104 10.02 0.60 -14.69
CA TYR A 104 10.94 -0.34 -15.34
C TYR A 104 11.55 0.14 -16.67
N ASP A 105 11.57 1.46 -16.91
CA ASP A 105 12.18 2.08 -18.09
C ASP A 105 11.77 1.41 -19.43
N VAL A 106 10.54 0.92 -19.50
CA VAL A 106 10.00 0.35 -20.74
C VAL A 106 9.65 1.45 -21.72
N SER A 107 9.58 1.14 -23.02
CA SER A 107 9.23 2.09 -24.08
C SER A 107 7.72 2.40 -24.09
N SER A 108 7.20 2.94 -22.99
CA SER A 108 5.80 3.33 -22.79
C SER A 108 5.73 4.55 -21.87
N ASN A 109 4.66 5.32 -21.97
CA ASN A 109 4.42 6.49 -21.12
C ASN A 109 2.93 6.53 -20.76
N CYS A 110 2.60 7.18 -19.65
CA CYS A 110 1.22 7.61 -19.44
C CYS A 110 0.83 8.56 -20.56
N VAL A 111 -0.33 8.31 -21.17
CA VAL A 111 -0.82 9.03 -22.34
C VAL A 111 -2.32 9.17 -22.23
N GLN A 112 -2.85 10.26 -22.76
CA GLN A 112 -4.30 10.46 -22.86
C GLN A 112 -4.91 9.56 -23.95
N LEU A 113 -5.59 8.50 -23.52
CA LEU A 113 -6.32 7.54 -24.34
C LEU A 113 -7.78 7.97 -24.58
N PRO A 114 -8.52 7.32 -25.50
CA PRO A 114 -9.95 7.56 -25.69
C PRO A 114 -10.76 7.43 -24.40
N ALA A 115 -11.84 8.21 -24.27
CA ALA A 115 -12.61 8.33 -23.02
C ALA A 115 -13.27 7.02 -22.54
N ASP A 116 -13.52 6.08 -23.45
CA ASP A 116 -14.09 4.77 -23.16
C ASP A 116 -13.05 3.74 -22.68
N THR A 117 -11.75 4.06 -22.73
CA THR A 117 -10.65 3.15 -22.39
C THR A 117 -10.80 2.52 -21.01
N LEU A 118 -11.19 3.30 -19.99
CA LEU A 118 -11.33 2.79 -18.62
C LEU A 118 -12.37 1.68 -18.51
N TYR A 119 -13.46 1.78 -19.28
CA TYR A 119 -14.53 0.78 -19.31
C TYR A 119 -14.19 -0.39 -20.24
N ALA A 120 -13.57 -0.11 -21.40
CA ALA A 120 -13.21 -1.11 -22.38
C ALA A 120 -12.07 -2.04 -21.90
N TYR A 121 -11.12 -1.50 -21.12
CA TYR A 121 -9.90 -2.18 -20.69
C TYR A 121 -9.64 -2.04 -19.18
N PRO A 122 -10.53 -2.54 -18.30
CA PRO A 122 -10.37 -2.41 -16.85
C PRO A 122 -9.11 -3.11 -16.32
N CYS A 123 -8.61 -4.12 -17.05
CA CYS A 123 -7.38 -4.86 -16.73
C CYS A 123 -6.23 -4.57 -17.72
N GLY A 124 -6.32 -3.49 -18.50
CA GLY A 124 -5.36 -3.14 -19.54
C GLY A 124 -5.41 -4.04 -20.79
N SER A 125 -4.66 -3.63 -21.81
CA SER A 125 -4.41 -4.34 -23.08
C SER A 125 -2.98 -4.06 -23.55
N ASP A 126 -2.57 -4.73 -24.62
CA ASP A 126 -1.29 -4.50 -25.34
C ASP A 126 -1.04 -3.05 -25.79
N HIS A 127 -2.09 -2.26 -25.97
CA HIS A 127 -2.00 -0.85 -26.37
C HIS A 127 -2.14 0.13 -25.22
N THR A 128 -2.39 -0.34 -23.99
CA THR A 128 -2.54 0.53 -22.82
C THR A 128 -1.22 0.66 -22.06
N PRO A 129 -0.93 1.83 -21.46
CA PRO A 129 0.25 2.01 -20.61
C PRO A 129 0.36 0.96 -19.51
N SER A 130 1.54 0.37 -19.36
CA SER A 130 1.89 -0.65 -18.36
C SER A 130 3.41 -0.86 -18.42
N PRO A 131 4.09 -1.18 -17.30
CA PRO A 131 3.59 -1.29 -15.93
C PRO A 131 3.44 0.09 -15.28
N MET A 132 2.37 0.31 -14.53
CA MET A 132 2.11 1.62 -13.91
C MET A 132 2.59 1.64 -12.46
N ALA A 133 3.01 2.81 -11.98
CA ALA A 133 3.36 3.02 -10.58
C ALA A 133 2.85 4.38 -10.09
N SER A 134 2.49 4.44 -8.81
CA SER A 134 2.07 5.68 -8.14
C SER A 134 3.24 6.39 -7.48
N ARG A 135 3.28 7.72 -7.59
CA ARG A 135 4.12 8.59 -6.75
C ARG A 135 3.45 8.93 -5.42
N VAL A 136 2.14 8.73 -5.32
CA VAL A 136 1.36 8.99 -4.11
C VAL A 136 1.32 7.72 -3.26
N PRO A 137 1.85 7.75 -2.02
CA PRO A 137 1.78 6.61 -1.12
C PRO A 137 0.37 6.45 -0.55
N LEU A 138 -0.01 5.21 -0.23
CA LEU A 138 -1.10 4.96 0.71
C LEU A 138 -0.53 5.05 2.14
N GLU A 139 -0.93 6.09 2.85
CA GLU A 139 -0.44 6.38 4.20
C GLU A 139 -1.34 5.77 5.28
N ALA A 140 -0.74 5.24 6.34
CA ALA A 140 -1.43 4.82 7.55
C ALA A 140 -0.66 5.27 8.80
N ALA A 141 -1.41 5.62 9.85
CA ALA A 141 -0.86 5.82 11.17
C ALA A 141 -0.62 4.45 11.86
N PRO A 142 0.48 4.28 12.61
CA PRO A 142 0.76 3.02 13.28
C PRO A 142 -0.26 2.73 14.39
N LEU A 143 -0.75 1.49 14.44
CA LEU A 143 -1.53 0.97 15.56
C LEU A 143 -0.64 0.67 16.77
N LEU A 144 0.60 0.27 16.49
CA LEU A 144 1.60 -0.08 17.49
C LEU A 144 2.96 0.36 16.97
N GLU A 145 3.72 1.09 17.80
CA GLU A 145 5.13 1.36 17.59
C GLU A 145 5.95 0.55 18.62
N LYS A 146 7.05 -0.06 18.16
CA LYS A 146 7.99 -0.83 18.98
C LYS A 146 9.38 -0.24 18.79
N THR A 147 9.97 0.29 19.85
CA THR A 147 11.27 0.97 19.80
C THR A 147 12.45 0.06 20.13
N ASP A 148 12.20 -1.08 20.78
CA ASP A 148 13.25 -1.93 21.33
C ASP A 148 13.48 -3.23 20.55
N ALA A 149 12.58 -3.58 19.61
CA ALA A 149 12.66 -4.84 18.87
C ALA A 149 11.91 -4.73 17.54
N ARG A 150 12.54 -5.20 16.46
CA ARG A 150 11.93 -5.25 15.15
C ARG A 150 10.85 -6.33 15.07
N LEU A 151 9.65 -5.97 14.63
CA LEU A 151 8.62 -6.93 14.23
C LEU A 151 9.05 -7.69 12.96
N THR A 152 8.93 -9.01 12.98
CA THR A 152 9.36 -9.93 11.90
C THR A 152 8.25 -10.83 11.37
N ALA A 153 7.14 -10.94 12.08
CA ALA A 153 5.99 -11.75 11.68
C ALA A 153 4.69 -11.14 12.19
N VAL A 154 3.60 -11.33 11.45
CA VAL A 154 2.24 -10.97 11.87
C VAL A 154 1.28 -12.10 11.48
N ALA A 155 0.40 -12.47 12.40
CA ALA A 155 -0.79 -13.28 12.14
C ALA A 155 -1.97 -12.65 12.89
N VAL A 156 -3.19 -12.75 12.35
CA VAL A 156 -4.36 -12.11 12.97
C VAL A 156 -5.53 -13.08 13.03
N ASN A 157 -6.26 -13.04 14.14
CA ASN A 157 -7.51 -13.75 14.34
C ASN A 157 -8.57 -12.77 14.88
N VAL A 158 -9.85 -13.11 14.75
CA VAL A 158 -10.98 -12.35 15.28
C VAL A 158 -11.79 -13.26 16.20
N GLU A 159 -11.96 -12.84 17.45
CA GLU A 159 -12.76 -13.54 18.47
C GLU A 159 -13.69 -12.54 19.14
N ASP A 160 -14.98 -12.86 19.27
CA ASP A 160 -16.00 -12.00 19.88
C ASP A 160 -15.98 -10.54 19.38
N GLY A 161 -15.79 -10.35 18.08
CA GLY A 161 -15.73 -9.02 17.45
C GLY A 161 -14.44 -8.22 17.72
N HIS A 162 -13.49 -8.80 18.46
CA HIS A 162 -12.18 -8.20 18.74
C HIS A 162 -11.15 -8.71 17.74
N THR A 163 -10.30 -7.81 17.25
CA THR A 163 -9.16 -8.16 16.41
C THR A 163 -7.95 -8.48 17.28
N ILE A 164 -7.40 -9.69 17.15
CA ILE A 164 -6.25 -10.18 17.92
C ILE A 164 -5.08 -10.38 16.97
N ALA A 165 -4.06 -9.53 17.09
CA ALA A 165 -2.83 -9.63 16.32
C ALA A 165 -1.72 -10.33 17.13
N PHE A 166 -1.12 -11.36 16.54
CA PHE A 166 0.06 -12.06 17.03
C PHE A 166 1.28 -11.53 16.29
N LEU A 167 2.28 -11.04 17.04
CA LEU A 167 3.43 -10.33 16.48
C LEU A 167 4.72 -10.98 16.95
N GLY A 168 5.47 -11.59 16.02
CA GLY A 168 6.81 -12.10 16.28
C GLY A 168 7.84 -10.98 16.18
N ASP A 169 8.87 -10.99 17.03
CA ASP A 169 9.97 -10.01 17.01
C ASP A 169 11.37 -10.60 16.82
N SER A 170 12.35 -9.74 16.56
CA SER A 170 13.76 -10.07 16.34
C SER A 170 14.45 -10.72 17.55
N LYS A 171 13.82 -10.70 18.73
CA LYS A 171 14.31 -11.32 19.97
C LYS A 171 13.65 -12.67 20.24
N GLY A 172 12.81 -13.17 19.32
CA GLY A 172 12.12 -14.45 19.45
C GLY A 172 10.93 -14.41 20.41
N ARG A 173 10.32 -13.24 20.60
CA ARG A 173 9.09 -13.06 21.36
C ARG A 173 7.88 -12.94 20.45
#